data_AF-A0A2M6Y5H6-F1
#
_entry.id   AF-A0A2M6Y5H6-F1
#
_cell.length_a   1.000
_cell.length_b   1.000
_cell.length_c   1.000
_cell.angle_alpha   90.00
_cell.angle_beta   90.00
_cell.angle_gamma   90.00
#
_symmetry.space_group_name_H-M   'P 1'
#
loop_
_entity.id
_entity.type
_entity.pdbx_description
1 polymer ?
#
loop_
_entity_poly.entity_id
_entity_poly.type
_entity_poly.pdbx_seq_one_letter_code
_entity_poly.pdbx_strand_id
1 'polypeptide(L)'
;NGVFHASSLTAGFALFMVAIAETSRLPVDNRETHLELTMVHEAMALEYSGRSLAILEYASHIRQMLWFSLIAGVIFPLPLPAGCGAALAAAAALVFVLKLAALALIMAFTEISLAKMRLFRVPDLLMFAFVAALASAILAAGGY
;
A
#
# COMPACT_ATOMS: atom_id res chain seq x y z
N ASN A 1 11.90 6.33 -21.64
CA ASN A 1 10.45 6.26 -21.93
C ASN A 1 9.70 6.01 -20.62
N GLY A 2 9.59 7.05 -19.79
CA GLY A 2 8.80 7.03 -18.56
C GLY A 2 7.45 7.68 -18.82
N VAL A 3 6.65 7.05 -19.69
CA VAL A 3 5.33 7.56 -20.05
C VAL A 3 4.32 6.82 -19.19
N PHE A 4 3.43 7.56 -18.54
CA PHE A 4 2.29 7.02 -17.83
C PHE A 4 1.45 6.19 -18.78
N HIS A 5 1.61 4.87 -18.72
CA HIS A 5 0.76 3.95 -19.44
C HIS A 5 -0.55 3.79 -18.68
N ALA A 6 -1.67 3.69 -19.40
CA ALA A 6 -2.96 3.47 -18.77
C ALA A 6 -2.95 2.17 -17.94
N SER A 7 -2.16 1.18 -18.37
CA SER A 7 -1.88 -0.06 -17.63
C SER A 7 -1.18 0.18 -16.28
N SER A 8 -0.23 1.11 -16.19
CA SER A 8 0.50 1.41 -14.94
C SER A 8 -0.39 2.09 -13.88
N LEU A 9 -1.28 2.98 -14.30
CA LEU A 9 -2.22 3.67 -13.41
C LEU A 9 -3.29 2.70 -12.88
N THR A 10 -3.83 1.85 -13.76
CA THR A 10 -4.81 0.82 -13.36
C THR A 10 -4.19 -0.24 -12.45
N ALA A 11 -2.94 -0.65 -12.71
CA ALA A 11 -2.16 -1.50 -11.80
C ALA A 11 -1.95 -0.83 -10.44
N GLY A 12 -1.53 0.43 -10.43
CA GLY A 12 -1.32 1.21 -9.21
C GLY A 12 -2.59 1.31 -8.36
N PHE A 13 -3.75 1.53 -8.99
CA PHE A 13 -5.04 1.56 -8.32
C PHE A 13 -5.44 0.19 -7.73
N ALA A 14 -5.27 -0.89 -8.50
CA ALA A 14 -5.52 -2.24 -8.03
C ALA A 14 -4.62 -2.60 -6.83
N LEU A 15 -3.32 -2.30 -6.93
CA LEU A 15 -2.37 -2.50 -5.85
C LEU A 15 -2.68 -1.65 -4.61
N PHE A 16 -3.18 -0.42 -4.80
CA PHE A 16 -3.59 0.43 -3.69
C PHE A 16 -4.79 -0.15 -2.93
N MET A 17 -5.81 -0.68 -3.63
CA MET A 17 -6.93 -1.36 -2.96
C MET A 17 -6.48 -2.60 -2.19
N VAL A 18 -5.57 -3.40 -2.75
CA VAL A 18 -4.99 -4.55 -2.04
C VAL A 18 -4.15 -4.09 -0.85
N ALA A 19 -3.38 -3.02 -0.98
CA ALA A 19 -2.57 -2.47 0.10
C ALA A 19 -3.43 -2.02 1.30
N ILE A 20 -4.59 -1.41 1.06
CA ILE A 20 -5.54 -1.07 2.13
C ILE A 20 -6.03 -2.34 2.84
N ALA A 21 -6.41 -3.37 2.08
CA ALA A 21 -6.89 -4.63 2.64
C ALA A 21 -5.83 -5.36 3.47
N GLU A 22 -4.59 -5.41 2.98
CA GLU A 22 -3.46 -6.09 3.62
C GLU A 22 -2.88 -5.33 4.82
N THR A 23 -3.07 -4.02 4.89
CA THR A 23 -2.62 -3.21 6.03
C THR A 23 -3.68 -3.06 7.12
N SER A 24 -4.85 -3.68 6.93
CA SER A 24 -6.01 -3.61 7.82
C SER A 24 -6.37 -2.18 8.20
N ARG A 25 -6.30 -1.28 7.21
CA ARG A 25 -6.59 0.14 7.36
C ARG A 25 -8.03 0.44 6.97
N LEU A 26 -8.55 1.59 7.40
CA LEU A 26 -9.87 2.04 6.97
C LEU A 26 -9.86 2.21 5.44
N PRO A 27 -10.88 1.73 4.71
CA PRO A 27 -12.20 1.26 5.19
C PRO A 27 -12.33 -0.24 5.53
N VAL A 28 -11.29 -1.05 5.40
CA VAL A 28 -11.36 -2.52 5.56
C VAL A 28 -11.45 -2.92 7.03
N ASP A 29 -10.58 -2.35 7.87
CA ASP A 29 -10.65 -2.57 9.31
C ASP A 29 -10.26 -1.31 10.09
N ASN A 30 -10.62 -1.26 11.37
CA ASN A 30 -10.29 -0.16 12.27
C ASN A 30 -9.46 -0.67 13.44
N ARG A 31 -8.20 -0.22 13.50
CA ARG A 31 -7.25 -0.52 14.58
C ARG A 31 -7.68 -0.01 15.95
N GLU A 32 -8.60 0.95 16.01
CA GLU A 32 -9.07 1.53 17.29
C GLU A 32 -10.40 0.94 17.80
N THR A 33 -11.09 0.09 17.03
CA THR A 33 -12.32 -0.56 17.54
C THR A 33 -12.00 -1.76 18.43
N HIS A 34 -11.49 -1.45 19.63
CA HIS A 34 -11.00 -2.45 20.59
C HIS A 34 -11.68 -2.52 21.95
N LEU A 35 -12.80 -1.83 22.19
CA LEU A 35 -13.30 -1.76 23.57
C LEU A 35 -14.48 -2.62 23.96
N GLU A 36 -15.17 -3.36 23.08
CA GLU A 36 -16.33 -4.13 23.55
C GLU A 36 -16.54 -5.55 23.00
N LEU A 37 -16.10 -5.96 21.79
CA LEU A 37 -16.36 -7.35 21.32
C LEU A 37 -15.53 -7.93 20.14
N THR A 38 -14.57 -7.20 19.56
CA THR A 38 -13.73 -7.69 18.42
C THR A 38 -12.28 -8.00 18.83
N MET A 39 -12.07 -8.33 20.10
CA MET A 39 -10.76 -8.46 20.76
C MET A 39 -9.85 -9.59 20.24
N VAL A 40 -10.18 -10.31 19.17
CA VAL A 40 -9.33 -11.43 18.72
C VAL A 40 -7.97 -10.93 18.21
N HIS A 41 -7.93 -9.84 17.44
CA HIS A 41 -6.67 -9.33 16.88
C HIS A 41 -5.79 -8.63 17.92
N GLU A 42 -6.38 -7.81 18.80
CA GLU A 42 -5.63 -7.14 19.87
C GLU A 42 -5.28 -8.09 21.01
N ALA A 43 -6.10 -9.10 21.32
CA ALA A 43 -5.72 -10.12 22.30
C ALA A 43 -4.42 -10.84 21.89
N MET A 44 -4.22 -11.09 20.58
CA MET A 44 -2.96 -11.63 20.08
C MET A 44 -1.77 -10.69 20.29
N ALA A 45 -1.97 -9.38 20.38
CA ALA A 45 -0.91 -8.40 20.64
C ALA A 45 -0.72 -8.11 22.14
N LEU A 46 -1.80 -8.13 22.93
CA LEU A 46 -1.81 -7.80 24.37
C LEU A 46 -1.02 -8.79 25.24
N GLU A 47 -0.78 -10.01 24.73
CA GLU A 47 0.10 -10.98 25.39
C GLU A 47 1.60 -10.61 25.27
N TYR A 48 1.95 -9.72 24.34
CA TYR A 48 3.32 -9.29 24.10
C TYR A 48 3.60 -7.92 24.75
N SER A 49 4.83 -7.75 25.25
CA SER A 49 5.25 -6.50 25.88
C SER A 49 6.71 -6.14 25.54
N GLY A 50 7.01 -4.84 25.56
CA GLY A 50 8.35 -4.32 25.33
C GLY A 50 8.92 -4.70 23.96
N ARG A 51 9.99 -5.49 23.95
CA ARG A 51 10.73 -5.82 22.72
C ARG A 51 9.95 -6.68 21.73
N SER A 52 9.12 -7.62 22.21
CA SER A 52 8.33 -8.47 21.32
C SER A 52 7.24 -7.67 20.60
N LEU A 53 6.58 -6.75 21.32
CA LEU A 53 5.62 -5.82 20.73
C LEU A 53 6.28 -4.93 19.67
N ALA A 54 7.46 -4.39 19.96
CA ALA A 54 8.19 -3.55 19.00
C ALA A 54 8.51 -4.28 17.69
N ILE A 55 8.82 -5.59 17.73
CA ILE A 55 9.07 -6.39 16.52
C ILE A 55 7.78 -6.55 15.69
N LEU A 56 6.63 -6.77 16.35
CA LEU A 56 5.35 -6.90 15.67
C LEU A 56 4.92 -5.59 15.00
N GLU A 57 5.03 -4.47 15.71
CA GLU A 57 4.75 -3.15 15.16
C GLU A 57 5.70 -2.82 13.99
N TYR A 58 7.00 -3.08 14.16
CA TYR A 58 7.99 -2.88 13.11
C TYR A 58 7.71 -3.73 11.87
N ALA A 59 7.31 -4.99 12.03
CA ALA A 59 6.89 -5.85 10.93
C ALA A 59 5.65 -5.29 10.20
N SER A 60 4.71 -4.68 10.92
CA SER A 60 3.54 -4.03 10.32
C SER A 60 3.93 -2.81 9.48
N HIS A 61 4.88 -2.00 9.97
CA HIS A 61 5.41 -0.84 9.23
C HIS A 61 6.22 -1.26 8.00
N ILE A 62 7.04 -2.32 8.11
CA ILE A 62 7.76 -2.88 6.96
C ILE A 62 6.78 -3.35 5.89
N ARG A 63 5.71 -4.07 6.27
CA ARG A 63 4.69 -4.53 5.31
C ARG A 63 4.08 -3.37 4.54
N GLN A 64 3.72 -2.29 5.23
CA GLN A 64 3.19 -1.08 4.60
C GLN A 64 4.22 -0.43 3.66
N MET A 65 5.48 -0.32 4.11
CA MET A 65 6.58 0.21 3.31
C MET A 65 6.79 -0.60 2.02
N LEU A 66 6.71 -1.93 2.10
CA LEU A 66 6.81 -2.81 0.94
C LEU A 66 5.68 -2.54 -0.07
N TRP A 67 4.43 -2.48 0.39
CA TRP A 67 3.31 -2.17 -0.50
C TRP A 67 3.45 -0.80 -1.18
N PHE A 68 3.84 0.24 -0.45
CA PHE A 68 4.07 1.57 -1.03
C PHE A 68 5.24 1.59 -2.00
N SER A 69 6.31 0.85 -1.71
CA SER A 69 7.46 0.72 -2.62
C SER A 69 7.08 0.06 -3.94
N LEU A 70 6.23 -0.99 -3.90
CA LEU A 70 5.72 -1.66 -5.09
C LEU A 70 4.87 -0.72 -5.93
N ILE A 71 3.92 -0.02 -5.31
CA ILE A 71 3.06 0.96 -5.99
C ILE A 71 3.91 2.06 -6.64
N ALA A 72 4.86 2.62 -5.89
CA ALA A 72 5.75 3.67 -6.39
C ALA A 72 6.62 3.20 -7.57
N GLY A 73 7.09 1.95 -7.53
CA GLY A 73 7.89 1.34 -8.60
C GLY A 73 7.09 1.07 -9.88
N VAL A 74 5.82 0.65 -9.75
CA VAL A 74 4.94 0.36 -10.89
C VAL A 74 4.47 1.64 -11.59
N ILE A 75 4.06 2.66 -10.83
CA ILE A 75 3.56 3.91 -11.42
C ILE A 75 4.70 4.76 -11.98
N PHE A 76 5.83 4.81 -11.27
CA PHE A 76 6.96 5.66 -11.61
C PHE A 76 8.27 4.90 -11.54
N PRO A 77 8.57 4.04 -12.53
CA PRO A 77 9.87 3.38 -12.60
C PRO A 77 10.96 4.46 -12.67
N LEU A 78 11.86 4.46 -11.68
CA LEU A 78 13.03 5.32 -11.68
C LEU A 78 14.22 4.46 -12.12
N PRO A 79 14.51 4.31 -13.42
CA PRO A 79 15.71 3.64 -13.85
C PRO A 79 16.89 4.50 -13.41
N LEU A 80 17.69 4.02 -12.45
CA LEU A 80 19.01 4.58 -12.22
C LEU A 80 19.95 4.01 -13.29
N PRO A 81 20.54 4.82 -14.17
CA PRO A 81 21.57 4.34 -15.09
C PRO A 81 22.74 3.71 -14.31
N ALA A 82 23.31 2.62 -14.81
CA ALA A 82 24.53 2.08 -14.23
C ALA A 82 25.68 3.09 -14.44
N GLY A 83 26.35 3.53 -13.37
CA GLY A 83 27.49 4.46 -13.44
C GLY A 83 27.23 5.88 -12.91
N CYS A 84 26.13 6.12 -12.20
CA CYS A 84 25.83 7.44 -11.62
C CYS A 84 26.73 7.78 -10.43
N GLY A 85 27.20 9.04 -10.34
CA GLY A 85 27.92 9.54 -9.15
C GLY A 85 27.04 9.58 -7.88
N ALA A 86 27.68 9.59 -6.70
CA ALA A 86 27.00 9.55 -5.40
C ALA A 86 25.89 10.60 -5.22
N ALA A 87 26.04 11.79 -5.83
CA ALA A 87 25.04 12.85 -5.80
C ALA A 87 23.72 12.46 -6.49
N LEU A 88 23.78 11.72 -7.59
CA LEU A 88 22.59 11.32 -8.35
C LEU A 88 21.86 10.16 -7.66
N ALA A 89 22.61 9.28 -6.99
CA ALA A 89 22.04 8.24 -6.12
C ALA A 89 21.30 8.87 -4.92
N ALA A 90 21.88 9.89 -4.28
CA ALA A 90 21.23 10.63 -3.20
C ALA A 90 19.95 11.34 -3.69
N ALA A 91 19.98 11.96 -4.86
CA ALA A 91 18.80 12.59 -5.46
C ALA A 91 17.68 11.56 -5.76
N ALA A 92 18.03 10.39 -6.31
CA ALA A 92 17.07 9.33 -6.57
C ALA A 92 16.44 8.77 -5.29
N ALA A 93 17.25 8.59 -4.23
CA ALA A 93 16.75 8.18 -2.92
C ALA A 93 15.78 9.22 -2.33
N LEU A 94 16.10 10.50 -2.44
CA LEU A 94 15.23 11.59 -1.98
C LEU A 94 13.89 11.60 -2.75
N VAL A 95 13.93 11.45 -4.08
CA VAL A 95 12.72 11.33 -4.90
C VAL A 95 11.89 10.11 -4.50
N PHE A 96 12.53 8.98 -4.18
CA PHE A 96 11.82 7.79 -3.71
C PHE A 96 11.14 8.03 -2.35
N VAL A 97 11.82 8.66 -1.40
CA VAL A 97 11.23 9.03 -0.09
C VAL A 97 10.04 9.98 -0.28
N LEU A 98 10.16 10.98 -1.16
CA LEU A 98 9.04 11.89 -1.46
C LEU A 98 7.83 11.15 -2.05
N LYS A 99 8.04 10.16 -2.93
CA LYS A 99 6.95 9.33 -3.47
C LYS A 99 6.23 8.55 -2.37
N LEU A 100 7.00 7.95 -1.45
CA LEU A 100 6.43 7.22 -0.32
C LEU A 100 5.65 8.15 0.61
N ALA A 101 6.16 9.35 0.87
CA ALA A 101 5.47 10.37 1.65
C ALA A 101 4.14 10.79 0.98
N ALA A 102 4.13 10.98 -0.34
CA ALA A 102 2.91 11.27 -1.08
C ALA A 102 1.87 10.14 -0.99
N LEU A 103 2.30 8.88 -1.15
CA LEU A 103 1.42 7.71 -0.98
C LEU A 103 0.88 7.60 0.45
N ALA A 104 1.71 7.90 1.47
CA ALA A 104 1.27 7.93 2.85
C ALA A 104 0.20 9.00 3.10
N LEU A 105 0.33 10.17 2.47
CA LEU A 105 -0.65 11.26 2.57
C LEU A 105 -1.97 10.88 1.89
N ILE A 106 -1.92 10.25 0.71
CA ILE A 106 -3.11 9.71 0.03
C ILE A 106 -3.81 8.66 0.90
N MET A 107 -3.04 7.76 1.51
CA MET A 107 -3.60 6.75 2.41
C MET A 107 -4.23 7.40 3.65
N ALA A 108 -3.57 8.36 4.30
CA ALA A 108 -4.13 9.09 5.44
C ALA A 108 -5.44 9.84 5.05
N PHE A 109 -5.47 10.47 3.88
CA PHE A 109 -6.69 11.11 3.37
C PHE A 109 -7.82 10.11 3.16
N THR A 110 -7.49 8.91 2.66
CA THR A 110 -8.46 7.82 2.43
C THR A 110 -9.05 7.33 3.76
N GLU A 111 -8.23 7.22 4.81
CA GLU A 111 -8.69 6.82 6.15
C GLU A 111 -9.63 7.85 6.78
N ILE A 112 -9.36 9.14 6.59
CA ILE A 112 -10.19 10.22 7.13
C ILE A 112 -11.51 10.35 6.35
N SER A 113 -11.49 10.04 5.05
CA SER A 113 -12.64 10.27 4.16
C SER A 113 -13.64 9.11 4.13
N LEU A 114 -13.21 7.88 4.47
CA LEU A 114 -14.03 6.68 4.33
C LEU A 114 -14.42 6.09 5.69
N ALA A 115 -15.69 5.72 5.80
CA ALA A 115 -16.19 4.99 6.96
C ALA A 115 -15.84 3.49 6.89
N LYS A 116 -15.81 2.83 8.04
CA LYS A 116 -15.61 1.37 8.15
C LYS A 116 -16.65 0.63 7.33
N MET A 117 -16.20 -0.22 6.40
CA MET A 117 -17.06 -1.12 5.63
C MET A 117 -17.47 -2.32 6.47
N ARG A 118 -18.62 -2.92 6.13
CA ARG A 118 -19.06 -4.19 6.72
C ARG A 118 -18.15 -5.32 6.21
N LEU A 119 -17.76 -6.24 7.09
CA LEU A 119 -16.85 -7.35 6.78
C LEU A 119 -17.27 -8.15 5.54
N PHE A 120 -18.57 -8.39 5.35
CA PHE A 120 -19.11 -9.10 4.19
C PHE A 120 -18.91 -8.40 2.85
N ARG A 121 -18.54 -7.11 2.85
CA ARG A 121 -18.24 -6.32 1.65
C ARG A 121 -16.75 -6.26 1.32
N VAL A 122 -15.89 -6.79 2.20
CA VAL A 122 -14.44 -6.89 1.96
C VAL A 122 -14.14 -7.81 0.77
N PRO A 123 -14.80 -8.99 0.61
CA PRO A 123 -14.65 -9.79 -0.60
C PRO A 123 -15.01 -9.01 -1.87
N ASP A 124 -16.06 -8.19 -1.84
CA ASP A 124 -16.46 -7.38 -3.00
C ASP A 124 -15.36 -6.38 -3.38
N LEU A 125 -14.76 -5.69 -2.41
CA LEU A 125 -13.62 -4.78 -2.63
C LEU A 125 -12.45 -5.51 -3.32
N LEU A 126 -12.10 -6.70 -2.82
CA LEU A 126 -11.03 -7.51 -3.38
C LEU A 126 -11.36 -8.01 -4.80
N MET A 127 -12.62 -8.32 -5.09
CA MET A 127 -13.06 -8.65 -6.45
C MET A 127 -12.90 -7.46 -7.40
N PHE A 128 -13.23 -6.24 -6.97
CA PHE A 128 -12.98 -5.04 -7.76
C PHE A 128 -11.47 -4.83 -8.01
N ALA A 129 -10.63 -5.06 -7.01
CA ALA A 129 -9.18 -5.00 -7.17
C ALA A 129 -8.66 -6.05 -8.15
N PHE A 130 -9.18 -7.27 -8.09
CA PHE A 130 -8.82 -8.34 -9.02
C PHE A 130 -9.21 -8.00 -10.47
N VAL A 131 -10.43 -7.49 -10.70
CA VAL A 131 -10.87 -7.06 -12.04
C VAL A 131 -10.03 -5.90 -12.56
N ALA A 132 -9.68 -4.92 -11.72
CA ALA A 132 -8.81 -3.82 -12.09
C ALA A 132 -7.38 -4.31 -12.44
N ALA A 133 -6.85 -5.29 -11.70
CA ALA A 133 -5.56 -5.90 -12.00
C ALA A 133 -5.59 -6.67 -13.32
N LEU A 134 -6.66 -7.43 -13.59
CA LEU A 134 -6.84 -8.13 -14.86
C LEU A 134 -6.94 -7.15 -16.04
N ALA A 135 -7.70 -6.06 -15.88
CA ALA A 135 -7.80 -5.01 -16.89
C ALA A 135 -6.43 -4.38 -17.17
N SER A 136 -5.64 -4.09 -16.14
CA SER A 136 -4.26 -3.61 -16.30
C SER A 136 -3.39 -4.60 -17.07
N ALA A 137 -3.46 -5.90 -16.76
CA ALA A 137 -2.69 -6.93 -17.46
C ALA A 137 -3.06 -7.03 -18.95
N ILE A 138 -4.35 -6.92 -19.27
CA ILE A 138 -4.84 -6.91 -20.66
C ILE A 138 -4.36 -5.65 -21.39
N LEU A 139 -4.42 -4.48 -20.75
CA LEU A 139 -3.92 -3.22 -21.34
C LEU A 139 -2.41 -3.28 -21.60
N ALA A 140 -1.65 -3.81 -20.65
CA ALA A 140 -0.21 -4.02 -20.81
C ALA A 140 0.10 -4.99 -21.96
N ALA A 141 -0.67 -6.08 -22.10
CA ALA A 141 -0.54 -7.01 -23.22
C ALA A 141 -0.96 -6.40 -24.56
N GLY A 142 -1.92 -5.46 -24.54
CA GLY A 142 -2.36 -4.70 -25.70
C GLY A 142 -1.39 -3.58 -26.13
N GLY A 143 -0.33 -3.33 -25.36
CA GLY A 143 0.68 -2.31 -25.67
C GLY A 143 0.31 -0.88 -25.28
N TYR A 144 -0.65 -0.68 -24.37
CA TYR A 144 -1.14 0.63 -23.91
C TYR A 144 -0.82 0.96 -22.45
#